data_AF-A0A5R8Y4D1-F1
#
_entry.id   AF-A0A5R8Y4D1-F1
#
_cell.length_a   1.000
_cell.length_b   1.000
_cell.length_c   1.000
_cell.angle_alpha   90.00
_cell.angle_beta   90.00
_cell.angle_gamma   90.00
#
_symmetry.space_group_name_H-M   'P 1'
#
loop_
_entity.id
_entity.type
_entity.pdbx_description
1 polymer ?
#
loop_
_entity_poly.entity_id
_entity_poly.type
_entity_poly.pdbx_seq_one_letter_code
_entity_poly.pdbx_strand_id
1 'polypeptide(L)'
;MENKTTNMKKAAIENILVWIVLFAMFASIFFFVINYTVIIRAKDTMDAIADFGSNYVAVNGIGDDLSDRMNDIKSRNFSNINADTSTICNTNNDNEYKVIFNVTATNNNLYFYNGQLFSKRVVFNQDGTGDTITCDLSVTINN
;
A
#
# COMPACT_ATOMS: atom_id res chain seq x y z
N MET A 1 -47.44 -25.01 -40.33
CA MET A 1 -46.08 -24.67 -40.79
C MET A 1 -45.45 -23.81 -39.72
N GLU A 2 -44.57 -24.41 -38.93
CA GLU A 2 -43.99 -23.80 -37.74
C GLU A 2 -42.90 -22.77 -38.12
N ASN A 3 -42.98 -21.59 -37.51
CA ASN A 3 -42.28 -20.38 -37.88
C ASN A 3 -40.76 -20.48 -37.54
N LYS A 4 -39.96 -21.03 -38.47
CA LYS A 4 -38.49 -21.20 -38.30
C LYS A 4 -37.71 -19.88 -38.25
N THR A 5 -38.20 -18.80 -38.86
CA THR A 5 -37.47 -17.52 -38.97
C THR A 5 -37.47 -16.70 -37.69
N THR A 6 -38.51 -16.82 -36.85
CA THR A 6 -38.57 -16.19 -35.53
C THR A 6 -37.56 -16.77 -34.53
N ASN A 7 -37.29 -18.08 -34.61
CA ASN A 7 -36.36 -18.75 -33.70
C ASN A 7 -34.88 -18.37 -33.98
N MET A 8 -34.50 -18.16 -35.25
CA MET A 8 -33.14 -17.71 -35.58
C MET A 8 -32.85 -16.28 -35.10
N LYS A 9 -33.84 -15.38 -35.15
CA LYS A 9 -33.71 -14.01 -34.59
C LYS A 9 -33.54 -14.05 -33.06
N LYS A 10 -34.26 -14.94 -32.37
CA LYS A 10 -34.14 -15.11 -30.92
C LYS A 10 -32.77 -15.66 -30.51
N ALA A 11 -32.27 -16.67 -31.24
CA ALA A 11 -30.95 -17.26 -31.00
C ALA A 11 -29.81 -16.23 -31.20
N ALA A 12 -29.92 -15.34 -32.17
CA ALA A 12 -28.96 -14.26 -32.37
C ALA A 12 -28.95 -13.27 -31.19
N ILE A 13 -30.12 -12.92 -30.64
CA ILE A 13 -30.24 -12.03 -29.48
C ILE A 13 -29.65 -12.69 -28.24
N GLU A 14 -29.93 -13.96 -27.99
CA GLU A 14 -29.37 -14.71 -26.86
C GLU A 14 -27.84 -14.78 -26.95
N ASN A 15 -27.28 -15.00 -28.14
CA ASN A 15 -25.83 -14.99 -28.34
C ASN A 15 -25.21 -13.61 -28.06
N ILE A 16 -25.81 -12.52 -28.55
CA ILE A 16 -25.35 -11.15 -28.26
C ILE A 16 -25.37 -10.89 -26.75
N LEU A 17 -26.42 -11.33 -26.05
CA LEU A 17 -26.54 -11.19 -24.60
C LEU A 17 -25.41 -11.91 -23.85
N VAL A 18 -25.07 -13.14 -24.27
CA VAL A 18 -23.94 -13.89 -23.71
C VAL A 18 -22.61 -13.16 -23.91
N TRP A 19 -22.38 -12.61 -25.10
CA TRP A 19 -21.15 -11.85 -25.38
C TRP A 19 -21.02 -10.57 -24.56
N ILE A 20 -22.12 -9.85 -24.32
CA ILE A 20 -22.12 -8.66 -23.47
C ILE A 20 -21.76 -9.04 -22.03
N VAL A 21 -22.33 -10.10 -21.50
CA VAL A 21 -22.04 -10.59 -20.14
C VAL A 21 -20.58 -11.03 -20.02
N LEU A 22 -20.07 -11.76 -21.02
CA LEU A 22 -18.67 -12.21 -21.05
C LEU A 22 -17.71 -11.02 -21.14
N PHE A 23 -18.04 -10.01 -21.95
CA PHE A 23 -17.26 -8.77 -22.05
C PHE A 23 -17.27 -7.98 -20.73
N ALA A 24 -18.40 -7.89 -20.04
CA ALA A 24 -18.49 -7.21 -18.75
C ALA A 24 -17.61 -7.88 -17.68
N MET A 25 -17.59 -9.22 -17.63
CA MET A 25 -16.69 -9.96 -16.72
C MET A 25 -15.22 -9.75 -17.08
N PHE A 26 -14.88 -9.80 -18.37
CA PHE A 26 -13.53 -9.53 -18.84
C PHE A 26 -13.04 -8.12 -18.47
N ALA A 27 -13.86 -7.10 -18.75
CA ALA A 27 -13.54 -5.71 -18.41
C ALA A 27 -13.36 -5.53 -16.89
N SER A 28 -14.18 -6.19 -16.08
CA SER A 28 -14.06 -6.16 -14.62
C SER A 28 -12.73 -6.73 -14.13
N ILE A 29 -12.32 -7.89 -14.65
CA ILE A 29 -11.01 -8.50 -14.31
C ILE A 29 -9.86 -7.61 -14.78
N PHE A 30 -9.98 -7.00 -15.96
CA PHE A 30 -8.95 -6.08 -16.48
C PHE A 30 -8.72 -4.89 -15.54
N PHE A 31 -9.79 -4.20 -15.12
CA PHE A 31 -9.66 -3.10 -14.17
C PHE A 31 -9.16 -3.56 -12.79
N PHE A 32 -9.54 -4.77 -12.36
CA PHE A 32 -9.03 -5.34 -11.11
C PHE A 32 -7.50 -5.52 -11.14
N VAL A 33 -6.95 -6.06 -12.22
CA VAL A 33 -5.49 -6.29 -12.36
C VAL A 33 -4.72 -4.96 -12.34
N ILE A 34 -5.24 -3.92 -13.00
CA ILE A 34 -4.60 -2.60 -12.99
C ILE A 34 -4.54 -2.04 -11.57
N ASN A 35 -5.67 -2.03 -10.86
CA ASN A 35 -5.74 -1.53 -9.49
C ASN A 35 -4.80 -2.34 -8.57
N TYR A 36 -4.81 -3.67 -8.72
CA TYR A 36 -3.96 -4.55 -7.92
C TYR A 36 -2.46 -4.29 -8.15
N THR A 37 -2.05 -4.00 -9.39
CA THR A 37 -0.65 -3.70 -9.71
C THR A 37 -0.17 -2.41 -9.03
N VAL A 38 -1.00 -1.36 -9.00
CA VAL A 38 -0.68 -0.09 -8.32
C VAL A 38 -0.52 -0.33 -6.83
N ILE A 39 -1.37 -1.18 -6.25
CA ILE A 39 -1.34 -1.52 -4.83
C ILE A 39 -0.08 -2.28 -4.44
N ILE A 40 0.32 -3.30 -5.21
CA ILE A 40 1.55 -4.03 -4.93
C ILE A 40 2.75 -3.09 -4.95
N ARG A 41 2.88 -2.23 -5.97
CA ARG A 41 4.00 -1.28 -6.05
C ARG A 41 4.03 -0.31 -4.88
N ALA A 42 2.86 0.19 -4.47
CA ALA A 42 2.73 1.04 -3.30
C ALA A 42 3.18 0.27 -2.04
N LYS A 43 2.72 -0.97 -1.88
CA LYS A 43 3.09 -1.83 -0.76
C LYS A 43 4.59 -2.13 -0.71
N ASP A 44 5.22 -2.49 -1.83
CA ASP A 44 6.66 -2.74 -1.89
C ASP A 44 7.47 -1.50 -1.45
N THR A 45 7.03 -0.32 -1.89
CA THR A 45 7.66 0.95 -1.47
C THR A 45 7.48 1.19 0.03
N MET A 46 6.28 0.94 0.57
CA MET A 46 6.01 1.09 1.99
C MET A 46 6.81 0.10 2.83
N ASP A 47 6.92 -1.15 2.39
CA ASP A 47 7.70 -2.19 3.06
C ASP A 47 9.20 -1.80 3.06
N ALA A 48 9.71 -1.22 1.98
CA ALA A 48 11.07 -0.66 1.92
C ALA A 48 11.26 0.52 2.87
N ILE A 49 10.29 1.44 2.96
CA ILE A 49 10.32 2.57 3.90
C ILE A 49 10.28 2.06 5.36
N ALA A 50 9.42 1.09 5.66
CA ALA A 50 9.31 0.51 7.00
C ALA A 50 10.59 -0.24 7.41
N ASP A 51 11.21 -0.99 6.49
CA ASP A 51 12.47 -1.69 6.73
C ASP A 51 13.63 -0.70 6.90
N PHE A 52 13.73 0.30 6.05
CA PHE A 52 14.73 1.36 6.23
C PHE A 52 14.54 2.11 7.55
N GLY A 53 13.32 2.57 7.85
CA GLY A 53 13.03 3.35 9.04
C GLY A 53 13.29 2.58 10.33
N SER A 54 12.85 1.31 10.40
CA SER A 54 13.09 0.47 11.57
C SER A 54 14.58 0.17 11.79
N ASN A 55 15.34 -0.13 10.73
CA ASN A 55 16.78 -0.36 10.84
C ASN A 55 17.56 0.92 11.17
N TYR A 56 17.18 2.05 10.56
CA TYR A 56 17.82 3.34 10.82
C TYR A 56 17.66 3.76 12.28
N VAL A 57 16.44 3.68 12.80
CA VAL A 57 16.14 4.00 14.20
C VAL A 57 16.79 3.01 15.15
N ALA A 58 16.86 1.72 14.79
CA ALA A 58 17.53 0.72 15.62
C ALA A 58 19.05 0.97 15.74
N VAL A 59 19.72 1.42 14.68
CA VAL A 59 21.18 1.61 14.67
C VAL A 59 21.59 3.00 15.15
N ASN A 60 20.92 4.04 14.66
CA ASN A 60 21.33 5.45 14.88
C ASN A 60 20.47 6.17 15.92
N GLY A 61 19.41 5.54 16.41
CA GLY A 61 18.39 6.20 17.22
C GLY A 61 17.51 7.15 16.39
N ILE A 62 16.76 8.00 17.09
CA ILE A 62 15.90 9.02 16.47
C ILE A 62 16.74 10.27 16.24
N GLY A 63 17.11 10.52 14.98
CA GLY A 63 17.84 11.72 14.55
C GLY A 63 17.09 12.48 13.48
N ASP A 64 17.42 13.76 13.27
CA ASP A 64 16.65 14.70 12.43
C ASP A 64 16.62 14.35 10.92
N ASP A 65 17.55 13.52 10.46
CA ASP A 65 17.71 13.19 9.02
C ASP A 65 16.80 12.04 8.53
N LEU A 66 16.02 11.39 9.39
CA LEU A 66 15.24 10.21 9.00
C LEU A 66 14.23 10.52 7.88
N SER A 67 13.55 11.66 7.93
CA SER A 67 12.57 12.06 6.90
C SER A 67 13.23 12.34 5.55
N ASP A 68 14.39 13.01 5.54
CA ASP A 68 15.19 13.27 4.34
C ASP A 68 15.67 11.97 3.69
N ARG A 69 16.24 11.06 4.47
CA ARG A 69 16.69 9.76 3.95
C ARG A 69 15.54 8.88 3.47
N MET A 70 14.38 8.97 4.11
CA MET A 70 13.15 8.31 3.62
C MET A 70 12.67 8.92 2.29
N ASN A 71 12.83 10.24 2.11
CA ASN A 71 12.51 10.91 0.86
C ASN A 71 13.46 10.50 -0.30
N ASP A 72 14.67 10.03 -0.01
CA ASP A 72 15.58 9.51 -1.03
C ASP A 72 15.19 8.12 -1.55
N ILE A 73 14.61 7.27 -0.69
CA ILE A 73 14.24 5.88 -1.05
C ILE A 73 12.79 5.74 -1.53
N LYS A 74 11.95 6.75 -1.30
CA LYS A 74 10.54 6.66 -1.68
C LYS A 74 10.36 6.67 -3.19
N SER A 75 9.29 6.02 -3.64
CA SER A 75 8.85 6.14 -5.02
C SER A 75 8.27 7.53 -5.29
N ARG A 76 8.42 8.03 -6.53
CA ARG A 76 7.89 9.34 -6.98
C ARG A 76 6.38 9.50 -6.79
N ASN A 77 5.66 8.40 -6.69
CA ASN A 77 4.21 8.39 -6.49
C ASN A 77 3.84 8.67 -5.02
N PHE A 78 4.79 8.82 -4.10
CA PHE A 78 4.52 9.23 -2.74
C PHE A 78 4.82 10.72 -2.57
N SER A 79 3.95 11.40 -1.83
CA SER A 79 4.19 12.76 -1.33
C SER A 79 5.49 12.84 -0.51
N ASN A 80 6.07 14.03 -0.40
CA ASN A 80 7.25 14.21 0.46
C ASN A 80 6.85 14.04 1.92
N ILE A 81 7.69 13.32 2.66
CA ILE A 81 7.58 13.15 4.10
C ILE A 81 8.19 14.41 4.72
N ASN A 82 7.34 15.29 5.24
CA ASN A 82 7.74 16.55 5.88
C ASN A 82 7.59 16.48 7.41
N ALA A 83 7.55 15.27 7.98
CA ALA A 83 7.40 15.08 9.41
C ALA A 83 8.77 15.13 10.12
N ASP A 84 8.84 15.86 11.24
CA ASP A 84 10.01 15.80 12.13
C ASP A 84 10.12 14.40 12.71
N THR A 85 11.34 13.94 12.92
CA THR A 85 11.62 12.55 13.29
C THR A 85 11.14 12.21 14.71
N SER A 86 11.05 13.23 15.57
CA SER A 86 10.38 13.19 16.88
C SER A 86 8.85 13.15 16.82
N THR A 87 8.25 13.55 15.69
CA THR A 87 6.80 13.38 15.46
C THR A 87 6.46 12.02 14.84
N ILE A 88 7.44 11.40 14.18
CA ILE A 88 7.30 10.05 13.61
C ILE A 88 7.46 8.99 14.70
N CYS A 89 8.47 9.13 15.57
CA CYS A 89 8.83 8.13 16.57
C CYS A 89 8.71 8.67 18.00
N ASN A 90 8.21 7.85 18.93
CA ASN A 90 8.31 8.16 20.35
C ASN A 90 9.77 8.06 20.82
N THR A 91 10.23 9.02 21.61
CA THR A 91 11.59 8.97 22.17
C THR A 91 11.64 8.00 23.34
N ASN A 92 12.65 7.13 23.34
CA ASN A 92 13.05 6.36 24.51
C ASN A 92 14.52 6.62 24.84
N ASN A 93 14.84 6.66 26.13
CA ASN A 93 16.18 6.90 26.64
C ASN A 93 16.92 5.59 27.01
N ASP A 94 16.28 4.44 26.84
CA ASP A 94 16.94 3.16 27.09
C ASP A 94 17.90 2.79 25.96
N ASN A 95 18.98 2.11 26.33
CA ASN A 95 19.98 1.61 25.39
C ASN A 95 19.54 0.30 24.70
N GLU A 96 18.55 -0.38 25.25
CA GLU A 96 17.91 -1.56 24.67
C GLU A 96 16.48 -1.21 24.31
N TYR A 97 16.11 -1.43 23.05
CA TYR A 97 14.75 -1.19 22.60
C TYR A 97 14.40 -2.01 21.36
N LYS A 98 13.11 -2.22 21.16
CA LYS A 98 12.55 -2.70 19.89
C LYS A 98 11.89 -1.54 19.16
N VAL A 99 12.16 -1.45 17.86
CA VAL A 99 11.57 -0.47 16.97
C VAL A 99 10.43 -1.12 16.21
N ILE A 100 9.23 -0.60 16.38
CA ILE A 100 8.04 -0.93 15.59
C ILE A 100 7.80 0.24 14.65
N PHE A 101 7.96 0.02 13.35
CA PHE A 101 7.74 1.04 12.34
C PHE A 101 6.47 0.71 11.55
N ASN A 102 5.44 1.52 11.73
CA ASN A 102 4.18 1.43 11.03
C ASN A 102 4.14 2.50 9.95
N VAL A 103 3.84 2.10 8.71
CA VAL A 103 3.61 3.02 7.59
C VAL A 103 2.16 2.86 7.14
N THR A 104 1.42 3.96 7.17
CA THR A 104 0.06 4.05 6.65
C THR A 104 0.08 4.90 5.40
N ALA A 105 -0.27 4.31 4.27
CA ALA A 105 -0.45 5.05 3.03
C ALA A 105 -1.92 5.33 2.76
N THR A 106 -2.26 6.57 2.41
CA THR A 106 -3.63 6.98 2.09
C THR A 106 -3.73 7.40 0.62
N ASN A 107 -4.78 6.93 -0.07
CA ASN A 107 -5.13 7.36 -1.43
C ASN A 107 -6.61 7.10 -1.71
N ASN A 108 -7.32 8.13 -2.20
CA ASN A 108 -8.74 8.06 -2.52
C ASN A 108 -9.07 7.06 -3.65
N ASN A 109 -8.08 6.66 -4.46
CA ASN A 109 -8.25 5.71 -5.56
C ASN A 109 -8.13 4.25 -5.12
N LEU A 110 -7.79 3.96 -3.86
CA LEU A 110 -7.73 2.60 -3.31
C LEU A 110 -9.12 2.10 -2.88
N TYR A 111 -10.07 2.08 -3.83
CA TYR A 111 -11.47 1.73 -3.57
C TYR A 111 -11.67 0.37 -2.89
N PHE A 112 -10.85 -0.63 -3.23
CA PHE A 112 -10.95 -1.98 -2.66
C PHE A 112 -10.34 -2.13 -1.26
N TYR A 113 -9.67 -1.10 -0.74
CA TYR A 113 -8.91 -1.13 0.52
C TYR A 113 -9.30 0.01 1.46
N ASN A 114 -10.53 0.53 1.35
CA ASN A 114 -11.02 1.67 2.16
C ASN A 114 -10.10 2.90 2.11
N GLY A 115 -9.38 3.10 1.00
CA GLY A 115 -8.50 4.25 0.84
C GLY A 115 -7.15 4.15 1.58
N GLN A 116 -6.84 3.02 2.23
CA GLN A 116 -5.66 2.88 3.10
C GLN A 116 -4.88 1.58 2.86
N LEU A 117 -3.55 1.69 2.94
CA LEU A 117 -2.65 0.55 2.97
C LEU A 117 -1.80 0.63 4.24
N PHE A 118 -1.40 -0.54 4.75
CA PHE A 118 -0.61 -0.67 5.95
C PHE A 118 0.64 -1.51 5.68
N SER A 119 1.77 -1.03 6.17
CA SER A 119 3.02 -1.78 6.28
C SER A 119 3.53 -1.68 7.71
N LYS A 120 4.12 -2.76 8.21
CA LYS A 120 4.67 -2.83 9.56
C LYS A 120 5.98 -3.61 9.53
N ARG A 121 7.00 -3.05 10.18
CA ARG A 121 8.26 -3.73 10.42
C ARG A 121 8.65 -3.64 11.89
N VAL A 122 9.31 -4.68 12.39
CA VAL A 122 9.85 -4.72 13.75
C VAL A 122 11.30 -5.12 13.68
N VAL A 123 12.17 -4.32 14.31
CA VAL A 123 13.61 -4.55 14.41
C VAL A 123 14.02 -4.34 15.86
N PHE A 124 14.99 -5.13 16.32
CA PHE A 124 15.54 -5.02 17.66
C PHE A 124 16.92 -4.37 17.57
N ASN A 125 17.21 -3.41 18.44
CA ASN A 125 18.56 -2.86 18.56
C ASN A 125 19.49 -3.87 19.26
N GLN A 126 18.98 -4.60 20.28
CA GLN A 126 19.73 -5.63 21.04
C GLN A 126 18.80 -6.78 21.49
N ASP A 127 19.39 -7.78 22.16
CA ASP A 127 18.75 -9.02 22.63
C ASP A 127 17.73 -8.81 23.78
N GLY A 128 16.61 -8.15 23.46
CA GLY A 128 15.31 -8.78 23.71
C GLY A 128 14.51 -8.42 24.97
N THR A 129 14.85 -7.42 25.80
CA THR A 129 14.00 -7.03 26.96
C THR A 129 13.70 -5.55 27.12
N GLY A 130 14.28 -4.70 26.27
CA GLY A 130 14.11 -3.25 26.34
C GLY A 130 12.74 -2.71 25.94
N ASP A 131 12.54 -1.42 26.17
CA ASP A 131 11.28 -0.72 25.90
C ASP A 131 10.95 -0.62 24.39
N THR A 132 9.75 -0.12 24.08
CA THR A 132 9.24 -0.09 22.70
C THR A 132 9.31 1.32 22.12
N ILE A 133 10.12 1.48 21.07
CA ILE A 133 10.01 2.63 20.18
C ILE A 133 8.98 2.29 19.10
N THR A 134 7.87 3.02 19.07
CA THR A 134 6.86 2.97 18.01
C THR A 134 6.98 4.21 17.15
N CYS A 135 7.12 3.97 15.85
CA CYS A 135 7.17 4.99 14.82
C CYS A 135 5.96 4.85 13.92
N ASP A 136 5.15 5.90 13.81
CA ASP A 136 3.95 5.94 13.00
C ASP A 136 4.12 6.98 11.88
N LEU A 137 4.30 6.48 10.66
CA LEU A 137 4.46 7.31 9.48
C LEU A 137 3.20 7.27 8.62
N SER A 138 2.58 8.43 8.42
CA SER A 138 1.47 8.60 7.46
C SER A 138 1.99 9.23 6.17
N VAL A 139 1.76 8.55 5.04
CA VAL A 139 2.14 9.04 3.70
C VAL A 139 0.94 9.07 2.77
N THR A 140 0.91 10.02 1.85
CA THR A 140 -0.13 10.09 0.81
C THR A 140 0.46 9.68 -0.53
N ILE A 141 -0.25 8.83 -1.27
CA ILE A 141 0.12 8.44 -2.63
C ILE A 141 -0.49 9.46 -3.60
N ASN A 142 0.37 10.18 -4.32
CA ASN A 142 0.01 11.05 -5.42
C ASN A 142 -0.23 10.21 -6.67
N ASN A 143 -1.37 10.42 -7.34
CA ASN A 143 -1.67 9.81 -8.64
C ASN A 143 -1.10 10.65 -9.78
#